data_AF-S0FVS1-F1
#
_entry.id   AF-S0FVS1-F1
#
_cell.length_a   1.000
_cell.length_b   1.000
_cell.length_c   1.000
_cell.angle_alpha   90.00
_cell.angle_beta   90.00
_cell.angle_gamma   90.00
#
_symmetry.space_group_name_H-M   'P 1'
#
loop_
_entity.id
_entity.type
_entity.pdbx_description
1 polymer ?
#
loop_
_entity_poly.entity_id
_entity_poly.type
_entity_poly.pdbx_seq_one_letter_code
_entity_poly.pdbx_strand_id
1 'polypeptide(L)'
;MELEEKAFRNGSLSKKTKELMALSISIVTKCEPCMEWHLDQALQHGATDEEIYETIDVAIEMGGGQAGAYARFVLKAMEYFKQKNG
;
A
#
# COMPACT_ATOMS: atom_id res chain seq x y z
N MET A 1 14.86 13.06 2.85
CA MET A 1 14.07 13.55 1.70
C MET A 1 14.66 13.09 0.36
N GLU A 2 15.95 13.29 0.05
CA GLU A 2 16.52 12.84 -1.25
C GLU A 2 16.33 11.34 -1.55
N LEU A 3 16.51 10.49 -0.54
CA LEU A 3 16.33 9.03 -0.68
C LEU A 3 14.89 8.64 -1.03
N GLU A 4 13.91 9.28 -0.39
CA GLU A 4 12.49 9.02 -0.60
C GLU A 4 12.07 9.40 -2.02
N GLU A 5 12.44 10.61 -2.46
CA GLU A 5 12.16 11.08 -3.82
C GLU A 5 12.78 10.14 -4.87
N LYS A 6 14.04 9.74 -4.65
CA LYS A 6 14.72 8.78 -5.53
C LYS A 6 14.06 7.41 -5.52
N ALA A 7 13.56 6.96 -4.37
CA ALA A 7 12.89 5.68 -4.22
C ALA A 7 11.58 5.67 -5.01
N PHE A 8 10.72 6.67 -4.83
CA PHE A 8 9.35 6.67 -5.37
C PHE A 8 9.18 7.34 -6.73
N ARG A 9 10.17 8.06 -7.27
CA ARG A 9 10.07 8.60 -8.65
C ARG A 9 9.85 7.51 -9.70
N ASN A 10 9.17 7.86 -10.79
CA ASN A 10 9.02 6.97 -11.94
C ASN A 10 10.39 6.56 -12.53
N GLY A 11 10.47 5.31 -13.01
CA GLY A 11 11.63 4.76 -13.69
C GLY A 11 11.25 3.45 -14.37
N SER A 12 12.14 2.45 -14.36
CA SER A 12 11.82 1.09 -14.87
C SER A 12 10.64 0.44 -14.13
N LEU A 13 10.42 0.83 -12.88
CA LEU A 13 9.18 0.57 -12.15
C LEU A 13 8.42 1.89 -12.00
N SER A 14 7.11 1.84 -12.27
CA SER A 14 6.23 2.99 -12.07
C SER A 14 6.15 3.36 -10.58
N LYS A 15 5.85 4.62 -10.28
CA LYS A 15 5.60 5.05 -8.89
C LYS A 15 4.51 4.21 -8.25
N LYS A 16 3.40 3.97 -8.96
CA LYS A 16 2.32 3.05 -8.52
C LYS A 16 2.85 1.71 -8.05
N THR A 17 3.65 1.03 -8.88
CA THR A 17 4.24 -0.27 -8.53
C THR A 17 5.06 -0.19 -7.24
N LYS A 18 5.84 0.88 -7.06
CA LYS A 18 6.67 1.05 -5.87
C LYS A 18 5.85 1.38 -4.62
N GLU A 19 4.77 2.12 -4.75
CA GLU A 19 3.83 2.38 -3.65
C GLU A 19 3.12 1.08 -3.23
N LEU A 20 2.72 0.23 -4.17
CA LEU A 20 2.17 -1.10 -3.86
C LEU A 20 3.20 -1.99 -3.13
N MET A 21 4.46 -1.98 -3.57
CA MET A 21 5.53 -2.67 -2.85
C MET A 21 5.71 -2.14 -1.42
N ALA A 22 5.72 -0.81 -1.26
CA ALA A 22 5.84 -0.17 0.05
C ALA A 22 4.64 -0.46 0.95
N LEU A 23 3.43 -0.52 0.39
CA LEU A 23 2.22 -0.93 1.08
C LEU A 23 2.35 -2.38 1.58
N SER A 24 2.76 -3.31 0.73
CA SER A 24 3.00 -4.70 1.13
C SER A 24 4.02 -4.80 2.28
N ILE A 25 5.15 -4.10 2.16
CA ILE A 25 6.18 -4.04 3.20
C ILE A 25 5.60 -3.45 4.49
N SER A 26 4.82 -2.37 4.40
CA SER A 26 4.24 -1.70 5.57
C SER A 26 3.33 -2.62 6.38
N ILE A 27 2.55 -3.48 5.71
CA ILE A 27 1.70 -4.52 6.33
C ILE A 27 2.58 -5.50 7.11
N VAL A 28 3.63 -6.03 6.46
CA VAL A 28 4.54 -7.02 7.07
C VAL A 28 5.31 -6.40 8.25
N THR A 29 5.72 -5.14 8.15
CA THR A 29 6.42 -4.40 9.21
C THR A 29 5.47 -3.79 10.26
N LYS A 30 4.16 -3.96 10.11
CA LYS A 30 3.13 -3.50 11.07
C LYS A 30 3.13 -1.98 11.30
N CYS A 31 3.45 -1.19 10.28
CA CYS A 31 3.43 0.27 10.37
C CYS A 31 2.10 0.83 9.87
N GLU A 32 1.12 1.03 10.76
CA GLU A 32 -0.21 1.53 10.39
C GLU A 32 -0.17 2.91 9.68
N PRO A 33 0.60 3.91 10.14
CA PRO A 33 0.71 5.19 9.41
C PRO A 33 1.31 5.02 8.00
N CYS A 34 2.25 4.09 7.84
CA CYS A 34 2.85 3.80 6.54
C CYS A 34 1.84 3.11 5.60
N MET A 35 0.98 2.23 6.12
CA MET A 35 -0.08 1.58 5.36
C MET A 35 -1.05 2.62 4.78
N GLU A 36 -1.51 3.56 5.60
CA GLU A 36 -2.41 4.63 5.17
C GLU A 36 -1.76 5.53 4.12
N TRP A 37 -0.51 5.95 4.37
CA TRP A 37 0.23 6.82 3.46
C TRP A 37 0.49 6.17 2.09
N HIS A 38 1.02 4.95 2.07
CA HIS A 38 1.35 4.28 0.82
C HIS A 38 0.10 3.80 0.07
N LEU A 39 -1.01 3.53 0.77
CA LEU A 39 -2.30 3.32 0.13
C LEU A 39 -2.77 4.58 -0.60
N ASP A 40 -2.78 5.74 0.08
CA ASP A 40 -3.19 7.01 -0.53
C ASP A 40 -2.32 7.36 -1.74
N GLN A 41 -1.00 7.19 -1.62
CA GLN A 41 -0.08 7.39 -2.74
C GLN A 41 -0.34 6.41 -3.88
N ALA A 42 -0.59 5.13 -3.62
CA ALA A 42 -0.92 4.15 -4.65
C ALA A 42 -2.21 4.56 -5.41
N LEU A 43 -3.26 4.93 -4.68
CA LEU A 43 -4.54 5.37 -5.26
C LEU A 43 -4.39 6.63 -6.11
N GLN A 44 -3.66 7.64 -5.62
CA GLN A 44 -3.38 8.88 -6.36
C GLN A 44 -2.60 8.62 -7.67
N HIS A 45 -1.87 7.51 -7.76
CA HIS A 45 -1.11 7.12 -8.96
C HIS A 45 -1.81 6.02 -9.76
N GLY A 46 -3.12 5.83 -9.54
CA GLY A 46 -3.98 4.99 -10.38
C GLY A 46 -3.98 3.51 -10.02
N ALA A 47 -3.66 3.16 -8.77
CA ALA A 47 -3.92 1.81 -8.26
C ALA A 47 -5.42 1.54 -8.21
N THR A 48 -5.83 0.37 -8.72
CA THR A 48 -7.21 -0.09 -8.59
C THR A 48 -7.40 -0.84 -7.28
N ASP A 49 -8.65 -1.05 -6.87
CA ASP A 49 -8.97 -1.86 -5.69
C ASP A 49 -8.39 -3.27 -5.83
N GLU A 50 -8.48 -3.86 -7.02
CA GLU A 50 -7.94 -5.18 -7.33
C GLU A 50 -6.42 -5.24 -7.11
N GLU A 51 -5.68 -4.23 -7.56
CA GLU A 51 -4.23 -4.17 -7.34
C GLU A 51 -3.87 -4.06 -5.84
N ILE A 52 -4.70 -3.38 -5.05
CA ILE A 52 -4.53 -3.31 -3.60
C ILE A 52 -4.84 -4.66 -2.94
N TYR A 53 -5.90 -5.36 -3.36
CA TYR A 53 -6.22 -6.70 -2.85
C TYR A 53 -5.10 -7.70 -3.17
N GLU A 54 -4.59 -7.72 -4.41
CA GLU A 54 -3.45 -8.57 -4.77
C GLU A 54 -2.19 -8.24 -3.94
N THR A 55 -1.97 -6.95 -3.64
CA THR A 55 -0.87 -6.50 -2.77
C THR A 55 -1.02 -7.00 -1.33
N ILE A 56 -2.25 -7.00 -0.80
CA ILE A 56 -2.58 -7.54 0.51
C ILE A 56 -2.33 -9.05 0.53
N ASP A 57 -2.78 -9.78 -0.50
CA ASP A 57 -2.59 -11.24 -0.61
C ASP A 57 -1.10 -11.61 -0.57
N VAL A 58 -0.26 -10.90 -1.32
CA VAL A 58 1.20 -11.06 -1.26
C VAL A 58 1.74 -10.77 0.14
N ALA A 59 1.26 -9.72 0.81
CA ALA A 59 1.71 -9.41 2.17
C ALA A 59 1.32 -10.51 3.17
N ILE A 60 0.13 -11.10 3.03
CA ILE A 60 -0.37 -12.18 3.88
C ILE A 60 0.43 -13.45 3.65
N GLU A 61 0.69 -13.82 2.40
CA GLU A 61 1.53 -14.99 2.06
C GLU A 61 2.93 -14.85 2.68
N MET A 62 3.55 -13.68 2.54
CA MET A 62 4.92 -13.45 3.01
C MET A 62 5.02 -13.19 4.53
N GLY A 63 3.97 -12.63 5.15
CA GLY A 63 3.96 -12.25 6.57
C GLY A 63 3.11 -13.14 7.48
N GLY A 64 2.43 -14.14 6.91
CA GLY A 64 1.56 -15.09 7.62
C GLY A 64 0.39 -14.45 8.35
N GLY A 65 -0.12 -15.14 9.38
CA GLY A 65 -1.31 -14.69 10.12
C GLY A 65 -1.18 -13.30 10.77
N GLN A 66 0.04 -12.83 11.03
CA GLN A 66 0.28 -11.47 11.55
C GLN A 66 -0.03 -10.42 10.48
N ALA A 67 0.47 -10.60 9.25
CA ALA A 67 0.12 -9.73 8.14
C ALA A 67 -1.39 -9.77 7.85
N GLY A 68 -2.01 -10.96 7.90
CA GLY A 68 -3.47 -11.09 7.80
C GLY A 68 -4.24 -10.28 8.83
N ALA A 69 -3.77 -10.29 10.09
CA ALA A 69 -4.38 -9.46 11.12
C ALA A 69 -4.25 -7.96 10.78
N TYR A 70 -3.07 -7.50 10.36
CA TYR A 70 -2.80 -6.08 10.08
C TYR A 70 -3.42 -5.58 8.76
N ALA A 71 -3.69 -6.45 7.79
CA ALA A 71 -4.35 -6.10 6.53
C ALA A 71 -5.71 -5.38 6.75
N ARG A 72 -6.39 -5.64 7.87
CA ARG A 72 -7.62 -4.94 8.27
C ARG A 72 -7.49 -3.41 8.29
N PHE A 73 -6.30 -2.88 8.57
CA PHE A 73 -6.05 -1.44 8.59
C PHE A 73 -6.03 -0.84 7.19
N VAL A 74 -5.44 -1.55 6.23
CA VAL A 74 -5.49 -1.17 4.82
C VAL A 74 -6.93 -1.16 4.32
N LEU A 75 -7.71 -2.20 4.63
CA LEU A 75 -9.12 -2.29 4.24
C LEU A 75 -9.96 -1.12 4.79
N LYS A 76 -9.77 -0.77 6.07
CA LYS A 76 -10.43 0.40 6.67
C LYS A 76 -10.01 1.71 6.01
N ALA A 77 -8.72 1.87 5.71
CA ALA A 77 -8.22 3.05 5.04
C ALA A 77 -8.78 3.15 3.59
N MET A 78 -8.92 2.03 2.88
CA MET A 78 -9.58 1.99 1.57
C MET A 78 -11.03 2.49 1.64
N GLU A 79 -11.80 2.04 2.64
CA GLU A 79 -13.17 2.52 2.85
C GLU A 79 -13.22 4.04 3.08
N TYR A 80 -12.29 4.57 3.89
CA TYR A 80 -12.16 6.00 4.13
C TYR A 80 -11.88 6.78 2.82
N PHE A 81 -10.92 6.34 2.01
CA PHE A 81 -10.59 7.02 0.76
C PHE A 81 -11.70 6.91 -0.30
N LYS A 82 -12.47 5.82 -0.31
CA LYS A 82 -13.66 5.69 -1.16
C LYS A 82 -14.75 6.68 -0.78
N GLN A 83 -14.99 6.90 0.51
CA GLN A 83 -15.98 7.87 0.99
C GLN A 83 -15.57 9.33 0.73
N LYS A 84 -14.26 9.61 0.69
CA LYS A 84 -13.72 10.94 0.43
C LYS A 84 -13.76 11.32 -1.06
N ASN A 85 -13.66 10.33 -1.95
CA ASN A 85 -13.53 10.52 -3.40
C ASN A 85 -14.84 10.28 -4.18
N GLY A 86 -15.92 9.88 -3.50
CA GLY A 86 -17.27 9.77 -4.05
C GLY A 86 -18.14 10.95 -3.69
#